data_AF-A0A0L0DDN6-F1
#
_entry.id   AF-A0A0L0DDN6-F1
#
_cell.length_a   1.000
_cell.length_b   1.000
_cell.length_c   1.000
_cell.angle_alpha   90.00
_cell.angle_beta   90.00
_cell.angle_gamma   90.00
#
_symmetry.space_group_name_H-M   'P 1'
#
loop_
_entity.id
_entity.type
_entity.pdbx_description
1 polymer ?
#
loop_
_entity_poly.entity_id
_entity_poly.type
_entity_poly.pdbx_seq_one_letter_code
_entity_poly.pdbx_strand_id
1 'polypeptide(L)'
;MENTQATHVVSSEGLEELVKQIDPAEALDNEVKEVLFEIADDFIESVTSFACALAKHRGSDTLDVSDLKLHLERNWDIHVPGFGGVDMDVAQIPPVTDAHRQRQAAAKAVADSILP
;
A
#
# COMPACT_ATOMS: atom_id res chain seq x y z
N MET A 1 20.40 -29.78 -13.18
CA MET A 1 19.05 -29.26 -13.45
C MET A 1 18.39 -29.13 -12.09
N GLU A 2 18.54 -27.96 -11.47
CA GLU A 2 17.93 -27.69 -10.18
C GLU A 2 16.44 -27.48 -10.44
N ASN A 3 15.62 -28.41 -9.97
CA ASN A 3 14.17 -28.30 -10.03
C ASN A 3 13.77 -27.31 -8.94
N THR A 4 13.97 -26.01 -9.18
CA THR A 4 13.43 -24.96 -8.33
C THR A 4 11.93 -24.94 -8.54
N GLN A 5 11.19 -25.81 -7.84
CA GLN A 5 9.78 -25.56 -7.62
C GLN A 5 9.70 -24.20 -6.91
N ALA A 6 9.15 -23.19 -7.58
CA ALA A 6 8.91 -21.90 -6.99
C ALA A 6 8.12 -22.13 -5.70
N THR A 7 8.77 -21.88 -4.57
CA THR A 7 8.16 -22.09 -3.27
C THR A 7 7.39 -20.81 -2.98
N HIS A 8 6.11 -20.80 -3.32
CA HIS A 8 5.24 -19.66 -3.07
C HIS A 8 5.24 -19.30 -1.58
N VAL A 9 5.11 -18.01 -1.28
CA VAL A 9 5.11 -17.52 0.12
C VAL A 9 3.90 -18.07 0.89
N VAL A 10 2.80 -18.33 0.18
CA VAL A 10 1.59 -18.92 0.73
C VAL A 10 1.53 -20.41 0.38
N SER A 11 1.25 -21.26 1.37
CA SER A 11 1.04 -22.70 1.12
C SER A 11 -0.34 -22.97 0.53
N SER A 12 -0.47 -24.07 -0.22
CA SER A 12 -1.79 -24.50 -0.74
C SER A 12 -2.82 -24.72 0.36
N GLU A 13 -2.40 -25.30 1.48
CA GLU A 13 -3.27 -25.52 2.64
C GLU A 13 -3.72 -24.18 3.24
N GLY A 14 -2.81 -23.21 3.37
CA GLY A 14 -3.12 -21.88 3.88
C GLY A 14 -4.08 -21.10 2.98
N LEU A 15 -3.91 -21.19 1.66
CA LEU A 15 -4.83 -20.55 0.71
C LEU A 15 -6.23 -21.15 0.81
N GLU A 16 -6.34 -22.48 0.92
CA GLU A 16 -7.64 -23.15 1.08
C GLU A 16 -8.33 -22.81 2.41
N GLU A 17 -7.56 -22.67 3.50
CA GLU A 17 -8.09 -22.20 4.77
C GLU A 17 -8.60 -20.76 4.70
N LEU A 18 -7.89 -19.88 3.98
CA LEU A 18 -8.33 -18.49 3.78
C LEU A 18 -9.64 -18.42 2.98
N VAL A 19 -9.77 -19.21 1.91
CA VAL A 19 -11.00 -19.27 1.11
C VAL A 19 -12.19 -19.70 1.97
N LYS A 20 -12.02 -20.74 2.78
CA LYS A 20 -13.08 -21.26 3.66
C LYS A 20 -13.53 -20.28 4.74
N GLN A 21 -12.67 -19.34 5.15
CA GLN A 21 -13.05 -18.28 6.10
C GLN A 21 -13.97 -17.23 5.45
N ILE A 22 -13.90 -17.06 4.13
CA ILE A 22 -14.76 -16.15 3.36
C ILE A 22 -16.05 -16.87 2.96
N ASP A 23 -15.91 -18.02 2.30
CA ASP A 23 -17.02 -18.88 1.91
C ASP A 23 -16.64 -20.37 2.08
N PRO A 24 -17.23 -21.08 3.06
CA PRO A 24 -16.96 -22.49 3.29
C PRO A 24 -17.34 -23.43 2.14
N ALA A 25 -18.23 -23.00 1.23
CA ALA A 25 -18.70 -23.82 0.11
C ALA A 25 -17.83 -23.65 -1.16
N GLU A 26 -17.01 -22.60 -1.21
CA GLU A 26 -16.19 -22.27 -2.37
C GLU A 26 -14.95 -23.17 -2.44
N ALA A 27 -14.62 -23.63 -3.65
CA ALA A 27 -13.42 -24.41 -3.93
C ALA A 27 -12.75 -23.85 -5.19
N LEU A 28 -11.51 -23.39 -5.04
CA LEU A 28 -10.76 -22.82 -6.15
C LEU A 28 -10.21 -23.91 -7.08
N ASP A 29 -10.36 -23.69 -8.37
CA ASP A 29 -9.68 -24.46 -9.41
C ASP A 29 -8.17 -24.21 -9.38
N ASN A 30 -7.37 -25.17 -9.87
CA ASN A 30 -5.91 -25.07 -9.83
C ASN A 30 -5.37 -23.84 -10.57
N GLU A 31 -5.93 -23.49 -11.73
CA GLU A 31 -5.50 -22.32 -12.50
C GLU A 31 -5.72 -21.02 -11.71
N VAL A 32 -6.82 -20.91 -10.96
CA VAL A 32 -7.10 -19.76 -10.11
C VAL A 32 -6.12 -19.70 -8.92
N LYS A 33 -5.80 -20.86 -8.32
CA LYS A 33 -4.80 -20.94 -7.25
C LYS A 33 -3.43 -20.46 -7.72
N GLU A 34 -2.99 -20.89 -8.90
CA GLU A 34 -1.71 -20.46 -9.50
C GLU A 34 -1.64 -18.94 -9.65
N VAL A 35 -2.70 -18.32 -10.20
CA VAL A 35 -2.78 -16.86 -10.33
C VAL A 35 -2.75 -16.16 -8.95
N LEU A 36 -3.46 -16.69 -7.96
CA LEU A 36 -3.45 -16.11 -6.61
C LEU A 36 -2.09 -16.24 -5.92
N PHE A 37 -1.35 -17.32 -6.17
CA PHE A 37 0.01 -17.46 -5.65
C PHE A 37 0.96 -16.45 -6.29
N GLU A 38 0.89 -16.26 -7.61
CA GLU A 38 1.68 -15.24 -8.31
C GLU A 38 1.37 -13.84 -7.76
N ILE A 39 0.10 -13.51 -7.58
CA ILE A 39 -0.32 -12.23 -6.98
C ILE A 39 0.24 -12.07 -5.55
N ALA A 40 0.22 -13.13 -4.75
CA ALA A 40 0.74 -13.10 -3.38
C ALA A 40 2.26 -12.88 -3.35
N ASP A 41 3.00 -13.57 -4.22
CA ASP A 41 4.45 -13.40 -4.32
C ASP A 41 4.83 -11.99 -4.80
N ASP A 42 4.16 -11.49 -5.85
CA ASP A 42 4.34 -10.13 -6.36
C ASP A 42 4.00 -9.07 -5.31
N PHE A 43 2.94 -9.30 -4.52
CA PHE A 43 2.56 -8.42 -3.42
C PHE A 43 3.69 -8.33 -2.38
N ILE A 44 4.25 -9.47 -1.96
CA ILE A 44 5.34 -9.50 -0.98
C ILE A 44 6.60 -8.84 -1.54
N GLU A 45 6.97 -9.09 -2.79
CA GLU A 45 8.13 -8.45 -3.42
C GLU A 45 7.94 -6.93 -3.49
N SER A 46 6.78 -6.45 -3.94
CA SER A 46 6.46 -5.03 -4.05
C SER A 46 6.53 -4.33 -2.69
N VAL A 47 5.84 -4.89 -1.69
CA VAL A 47 5.78 -4.33 -0.34
C VAL A 47 7.14 -4.31 0.32
N THR A 48 7.90 -5.41 0.25
CA THR A 48 9.21 -5.50 0.91
C THR A 48 10.26 -4.64 0.23
N SER A 49 10.26 -4.56 -1.10
CA SER A 49 11.16 -3.70 -1.86
C SER A 49 10.95 -2.22 -1.52
N PHE A 50 9.70 -1.75 -1.53
CA PHE A 50 9.40 -0.36 -1.19
C PHE A 50 9.72 -0.04 0.27
N ALA A 51 9.38 -0.94 1.19
CA ALA A 51 9.67 -0.74 2.61
C ALA A 51 11.19 -0.72 2.89
N CYS A 52 11.99 -1.54 2.20
CA CYS A 52 13.45 -1.46 2.29
C CYS A 52 13.99 -0.14 1.73
N ALA A 53 13.40 0.38 0.64
CA ALA A 53 13.74 1.69 0.11
C ALA A 53 13.42 2.82 1.11
N LEU A 54 12.31 2.73 1.85
CA LEU A 54 11.96 3.67 2.93
C LEU A 54 12.93 3.60 4.12
N ALA A 55 13.31 2.39 4.54
CA ALA A 55 14.28 2.20 5.62
C ALA A 55 15.60 2.89 5.26
N LYS A 56 16.09 2.68 4.02
CA LYS A 56 17.27 3.36 3.49
C LYS A 56 17.08 4.87 3.36
N HIS A 57 15.90 5.34 2.94
CA HIS A 57 15.60 6.77 2.81
C HIS A 57 15.70 7.52 4.14
N ARG A 58 15.33 6.90 5.27
CA ARG A 58 15.53 7.51 6.60
C ARG A 58 16.93 7.30 7.18
N GLY A 59 17.85 6.67 6.44
CA GLY A 59 19.21 6.37 6.88
C GLY A 59 19.34 5.15 7.79
N SER A 60 18.36 4.24 7.79
CA SER A 60 18.40 2.99 8.56
C SER A 60 18.90 1.82 7.69
N ASP A 61 19.67 0.93 8.29
CA ASP A 61 20.01 -0.38 7.72
C ASP A 61 19.08 -1.50 8.20
N THR A 62 18.16 -1.17 9.10
CA THR A 62 17.16 -2.08 9.65
C THR A 62 15.78 -1.70 9.13
N LEU A 63 15.04 -2.68 8.63
CA LEU A 63 13.64 -2.55 8.23
C LEU A 63 12.74 -2.47 9.48
N ASP A 64 11.94 -1.41 9.60
CA ASP A 64 10.97 -1.27 10.70
C ASP A 64 9.53 -1.43 10.20
N VAL A 65 8.63 -1.72 11.13
CA VAL A 65 7.18 -1.85 10.87
C VAL A 65 6.59 -0.58 10.25
N SER A 66 7.12 0.60 10.58
CA SER A 66 6.70 1.87 9.99
C SER A 66 6.94 1.96 8.48
N ASP A 67 7.97 1.27 7.96
CA ASP A 67 8.26 1.24 6.53
C ASP A 67 7.19 0.46 5.76
N LEU A 68 6.83 -0.72 6.29
CA LEU A 68 5.79 -1.57 5.72
C LEU A 68 4.42 -0.89 5.82
N LYS A 69 4.11 -0.34 7.00
CA LYS A 69 2.84 0.35 7.26
C LYS A 69 2.57 1.46 6.27
N LEU A 70 3.55 2.33 6.01
CA LEU A 70 3.38 3.45 5.09
C LEU A 70 3.02 2.98 3.68
N HIS A 71 3.65 1.92 3.18
CA HIS A 71 3.34 1.39 1.86
C HIS A 71 1.97 0.72 1.80
N LEU A 72 1.62 -0.08 2.80
CA LEU A 72 0.30 -0.73 2.89
C LEU A 72 -0.83 0.30 2.92
N GLU A 73 -0.71 1.35 3.73
CA GLU A 73 -1.75 2.37 3.86
C GLU A 73 -1.86 3.28 2.62
N ARG A 74 -0.73 3.65 2.00
CA ARG A 74 -0.73 4.64 0.90
C ARG A 74 -0.91 4.04 -0.49
N ASN A 75 -0.51 2.78 -0.68
CA ASN A 75 -0.54 2.13 -1.99
C ASN A 75 -1.62 1.05 -2.09
N TRP A 76 -1.96 0.41 -0.97
CA TRP A 76 -2.89 -0.73 -0.96
C TRP A 76 -4.19 -0.44 -0.22
N ASP A 77 -4.30 0.69 0.49
CA ASP A 77 -5.44 1.01 1.38
C ASP A 77 -5.67 -0.09 2.43
N ILE A 78 -4.59 -0.76 2.85
CA ILE A 78 -4.62 -1.80 3.88
C ILE A 78 -4.17 -1.20 5.20
N HIS A 79 -5.06 -1.20 6.18
CA HIS A 79 -4.75 -0.80 7.56
C HIS A 79 -4.67 -2.02 8.47
N VAL A 80 -3.51 -2.23 9.09
CA VAL A 80 -3.28 -3.36 10.01
C VAL A 80 -3.43 -2.88 11.46
N PRO A 81 -4.49 -3.30 12.18
CA PRO A 81 -4.70 -2.89 13.57
C PRO A 81 -3.58 -3.38 14.49
N GLY A 82 -3.21 -2.57 15.48
CA GLY A 82 -2.22 -2.94 16.49
C GLY A 82 -0.75 -2.78 16.07
N PHE A 83 -0.48 -2.35 14.84
CA PHE A 83 0.87 -2.09 14.33
C PHE A 83 1.08 -0.60 13.97
N GLY A 84 2.17 -0.01 14.47
CA GLY A 84 2.50 1.41 14.31
C GLY A 84 1.64 2.31 15.20
N GLY A 85 2.22 2.80 16.29
CA GLY A 85 1.56 3.70 17.23
C GLY A 85 1.06 4.99 16.57
N VAL A 86 -0.05 5.52 17.13
CA VAL A 86 -0.82 6.73 16.76
C VAL A 86 -0.90 7.02 15.27
N ASP A 87 -2.09 6.79 14.73
CA ASP A 87 -2.55 7.11 13.37
C ASP A 87 -1.67 8.14 12.67
N MET A 88 -1.10 7.77 11.52
CA MET A 88 -0.55 8.73 10.55
C MET A 88 -1.67 9.57 9.89
N ASP A 89 -2.76 9.82 10.62
CA ASP A 89 -3.75 10.87 10.39
C ASP A 89 -3.18 12.22 10.81
N VAL A 90 -2.01 12.53 10.28
CA VAL A 90 -1.69 13.91 10.00
C VAL A 90 -1.48 13.96 8.50
N ALA A 91 -2.59 13.91 7.77
CA ALA A 91 -2.68 14.66 6.53
C ALA A 91 -2.37 16.11 6.90
N GLN A 92 -1.08 16.44 6.93
CA GLN A 92 -0.58 17.79 7.01
C GLN A 92 -1.20 18.48 5.82
N ILE A 93 -2.30 19.22 6.04
CA ILE A 93 -2.83 20.12 5.03
C ILE A 93 -1.62 20.95 4.62
N PRO A 94 -1.11 20.81 3.38
CA PRO A 94 0.13 21.46 3.01
C PRO A 94 -0.06 22.94 3.28
N PRO A 95 0.86 23.58 4.04
CA PRO A 95 0.67 24.96 4.43
C PRO A 95 0.48 25.80 3.16
N VAL A 96 -0.65 26.50 3.08
CA VAL A 96 -0.97 27.37 1.94
C VAL A 96 0.10 28.45 1.88
N THR A 97 1.03 28.29 0.94
CA THR A 97 2.12 29.24 0.73
C THR A 97 1.56 30.60 0.33
N ASP A 98 2.26 31.69 0.68
CA ASP A 98 1.85 33.05 0.29
C ASP A 98 1.74 33.18 -1.23
N ALA A 99 2.61 32.50 -1.98
CA ALA A 99 2.52 32.41 -3.43
C ALA A 99 1.22 31.72 -3.90
N HIS A 100 0.77 30.65 -3.22
CA HIS A 100 -0.51 30.02 -3.51
C HIS A 100 -1.69 30.94 -3.18
N ARG A 101 -1.64 31.65 -2.04
CA ARG A 101 -2.66 32.63 -1.64
C ARG A 101 -2.78 33.78 -2.63
N GLN A 102 -1.65 34.29 -3.12
CA GLN A 102 -1.62 35.36 -4.12
C GLN A 102 -2.21 34.90 -5.45
N ARG A 103 -1.89 33.67 -5.90
CA ARG A 103 -2.51 33.08 -7.11
C ARG A 103 -4.03 32.92 -6.96
N GLN A 104 -4.50 32.44 -5.80
CA GLN A 104 -5.95 32.33 -5.54
C GLN A 104 -6.62 33.72 -5.54
N ALA A 105 -6.02 34.73 -4.92
CA ALA A 105 -6.55 36.09 -4.90
C ALA A 105 -6.63 36.72 -6.30
N ALA A 106 -5.59 36.53 -7.11
CA ALA A 106 -5.57 36.98 -8.50
C ALA A 106 -6.65 36.27 -9.33
N ALA A 107 -6.81 34.95 -9.19
CA ALA A 107 -7.85 34.19 -9.89
C ALA A 107 -9.26 34.65 -9.50
N LYS A 108 -9.49 34.93 -8.20
CA LYS A 108 -10.77 35.46 -7.72
C LYS A 108 -11.04 36.87 -8.27
N ALA A 109 -10.06 37.77 -8.24
CA ALA A 109 -10.21 39.13 -8.77
C ALA A 109 -10.55 39.13 -10.28
N VAL A 110 -9.96 38.22 -11.04
CA VAL A 110 -10.30 38.03 -12.47
C VAL A 110 -11.73 37.53 -12.63
N ALA A 111 -12.18 36.56 -11.83
CA ALA A 111 -13.55 36.04 -11.89
C ALA A 111 -14.59 37.11 -11.52
N ASP A 112 -14.34 37.91 -10.48
CA ASP A 112 -15.21 39.00 -10.03
C ASP A 112 -15.26 40.14 -11.07
N SER A 113 -14.22 40.29 -11.90
CA SER A 113 -14.18 41.25 -13.01
C SER A 113 -14.87 40.75 -14.29
N ILE A 114 -15.20 39.47 -14.39
CA ILE A 114 -15.80 38.83 -15.56
C ILE A 114 -17.29 38.51 -15.35
N LEU A 115 -17.76 38.42 -14.10
CA LEU A 115 -19.18 38.33 -13.77
C LEU A 115 -19.81 39.74 -13.70
N PRO A 116 -20.88 40.01 -14.48
CA PRO A 116 -21.54 41.32 -14.51
C PRO A 116 -22.33 41.65 -13.24
#